data_AF-A0A2N5TRA9-F1
#
_entry.id   AF-A0A2N5TRA9-F1
#
_cell.length_a   1.000
_cell.length_b   1.000
_cell.length_c   1.000
_cell.angle_alpha   90.00
_cell.angle_beta   90.00
_cell.angle_gamma   90.00
#
_symmetry.space_group_name_H-M   'P 1'
#
loop_
_entity.id
_entity.type
_entity.pdbx_description
1 polymer ?
#
loop_
_entity_poly.entity_id
_entity_poly.type
_entity_poly.pdbx_seq_one_letter_code
_entity_poly.pdbx_strand_id
1 'polypeptide(L)'
;MGGRLAERFYLDESPSSPDLRLAFRSQHSPDLVGSSQNEEALKQLHELIDPKSGLISPFKFQKSRIMFMPAVNGLERMSRFPLGINDQFGYCRVTGLLQRYSDLVAHWQIKKALLRRVDGRSYADKQNVLLEKRMKELINRLDRESNPMVNLDRKMNLYRVSYLLRRMLSDRASSSNLLKICTRDNDGAKSFKGLVHHQLATIILQDPVLM
;
A
#
# COMPACT_ATOMS: atom_id res chain seq x y z
N MET A 1 -13.06 -5.72 8.00
CA MET A 1 -14.03 -6.81 8.28
C MET A 1 -14.65 -7.40 7.03
N GLY A 2 -15.29 -6.61 6.14
CA GLY A 2 -16.01 -7.15 4.97
C GLY A 2 -15.23 -8.14 4.10
N GLY A 3 -13.96 -7.86 3.79
CA GLY A 3 -13.10 -8.78 3.03
C GLY A 3 -12.81 -10.12 3.69
N ARG A 4 -12.76 -10.16 5.02
CA ARG A 4 -12.56 -11.40 5.80
C ARG A 4 -13.85 -12.20 5.90
N LEU A 5 -14.98 -11.51 6.08
CA LEU A 5 -16.31 -12.14 6.12
C LEU A 5 -16.68 -12.75 4.78
N ALA A 6 -16.40 -12.04 3.68
CA ALA A 6 -16.65 -12.54 2.34
C ALA A 6 -15.90 -13.86 2.07
N GLU A 7 -14.67 -13.98 2.55
CA GLU A 7 -13.93 -15.23 2.45
C GLU A 7 -14.48 -16.34 3.34
N ARG A 8 -14.83 -16.03 4.59
CA ARG A 8 -15.43 -17.01 5.49
C ARG A 8 -16.75 -17.56 4.94
N PHE A 9 -17.62 -16.66 4.49
CA PHE A 9 -18.85 -17.02 3.78
C PHE A 9 -18.55 -17.96 2.60
N TYR A 10 -17.53 -17.62 1.82
CA TYR A 10 -17.15 -18.41 0.67
C TYR A 10 -16.66 -19.82 1.04
N LEU A 11 -15.93 -19.95 2.14
CA LEU A 11 -15.42 -21.24 2.63
C LEU A 11 -16.53 -22.16 3.11
N ASP A 12 -17.51 -21.61 3.82
CA ASP A 12 -18.66 -22.37 4.29
C ASP A 12 -19.48 -22.93 3.11
N GLU A 13 -19.46 -22.26 1.95
CA GLU A 13 -20.16 -22.67 0.71
C GLU A 13 -19.28 -23.48 -0.26
N SER A 14 -17.96 -23.53 -0.06
CA SER A 14 -17.00 -24.17 -0.98
C SER A 14 -17.13 -25.69 -1.16
N PRO A 15 -17.61 -26.51 -0.19
CA PRO A 15 -17.80 -27.95 -0.38
C PRO A 15 -18.76 -28.27 -1.53
N SER A 16 -19.65 -27.34 -1.89
CA SER A 16 -20.70 -27.50 -2.88
C SER A 16 -20.29 -27.07 -4.30
N SER A 17 -19.14 -26.41 -4.48
CA SER A 17 -18.63 -26.06 -5.82
C SER A 17 -17.15 -25.62 -5.86
N PRO A 18 -16.24 -26.49 -6.35
CA PRO A 18 -14.80 -26.18 -6.42
C PRO A 18 -14.42 -25.17 -7.52
N ASP A 19 -15.30 -24.95 -8.50
CA ASP A 19 -14.99 -24.15 -9.71
C ASP A 19 -15.08 -22.63 -9.52
N LEU A 20 -15.72 -22.21 -8.43
CA LEU A 20 -15.86 -20.81 -8.09
C LEU A 20 -14.67 -20.48 -7.17
N ARG A 21 -13.92 -19.41 -7.46
CA ARG A 21 -12.84 -18.92 -6.61
C ARG A 21 -12.83 -17.40 -6.57
N LEU A 22 -12.51 -16.85 -5.41
CA LEU A 22 -12.26 -15.42 -5.24
C LEU A 22 -10.80 -15.10 -5.53
N ALA A 23 -10.54 -13.86 -5.95
CA ALA A 23 -9.18 -13.32 -5.98
C ALA A 23 -8.80 -12.88 -4.56
N PHE A 24 -7.93 -13.66 -3.92
CA PHE A 24 -7.36 -13.33 -2.62
C PHE A 24 -6.29 -12.27 -2.78
N ARG A 25 -6.05 -11.54 -1.70
CA ARG A 25 -4.95 -10.60 -1.62
C ARG A 25 -4.12 -10.85 -0.38
N SER A 26 -2.96 -11.44 -0.62
CA SER A 26 -2.01 -11.83 0.40
C SER A 26 -0.86 -10.84 0.52
N GLN A 27 -0.19 -10.89 1.66
CA GLN A 27 1.05 -10.19 1.91
C GLN A 27 1.79 -10.96 3.00
N HIS A 28 2.93 -11.53 2.63
CA HIS A 28 3.76 -12.31 3.53
C HIS A 28 4.28 -11.48 4.71
N SER A 29 4.75 -12.17 5.74
CA SER A 29 5.57 -11.57 6.78
C SER A 29 6.74 -10.79 6.16
N PRO A 30 7.11 -9.65 6.74
CA PRO A 30 8.18 -8.84 6.20
C PRO A 30 9.52 -9.59 6.28
N ASP A 31 10.39 -9.27 5.33
CA ASP A 31 11.75 -9.81 5.27
C ASP A 31 12.76 -8.79 5.79
N LEU A 32 13.89 -9.26 6.29
CA LEU A 32 15.05 -8.41 6.52
C LEU A 32 15.79 -8.15 5.22
N VAL A 33 16.21 -6.89 5.04
CA VAL A 33 17.07 -6.52 3.92
C VAL A 33 18.42 -7.24 4.06
N GLY A 34 18.61 -8.31 3.30
CA GLY A 34 19.89 -9.02 3.17
C GLY A 34 20.17 -10.15 4.17
N SER A 35 19.19 -10.65 4.93
CA SER A 35 19.39 -11.81 5.84
C SER A 35 18.11 -12.62 6.08
N SER A 36 18.25 -13.87 6.53
CA SER A 36 17.14 -14.80 6.86
C SER A 36 16.67 -14.76 8.33
N GLN A 37 17.25 -13.92 9.20
CA GLN A 37 16.93 -13.87 10.63
C GLN A 37 15.71 -12.96 10.94
N ASN A 38 14.55 -13.29 10.37
CA ASN A 38 13.40 -12.38 10.33
C ASN A 38 12.68 -12.16 11.69
N GLU A 39 12.70 -13.14 12.61
CA GLU A 39 11.79 -13.12 13.77
C GLU A 39 12.27 -12.24 14.95
N GLU A 40 13.57 -12.23 15.24
CA GLU A 40 14.13 -11.48 16.37
C GLU A 40 14.08 -9.97 16.13
N ALA A 41 14.43 -9.53 14.92
CA ALA A 41 14.35 -8.13 14.54
C ALA A 41 12.90 -7.61 14.54
N LEU A 42 11.94 -8.45 14.14
CA LEU A 42 10.52 -8.12 14.20
C LEU A 42 10.03 -7.99 15.65
N LYS A 43 10.48 -8.85 16.56
CA LYS A 43 10.21 -8.74 18.00
C LYS A 43 10.77 -7.44 18.58
N GLN A 44 12.03 -7.13 18.27
CA GLN A 44 12.65 -5.86 18.68
C GLN A 44 11.88 -4.66 18.12
N LEU A 45 11.39 -4.72 16.88
CA LEU A 45 10.57 -3.66 16.32
C LEU A 45 9.25 -3.49 17.09
N HIS A 46 8.61 -4.59 17.46
CA HIS A 46 7.36 -4.55 18.25
C HIS A 46 7.56 -3.92 19.62
N GLU A 47 8.71 -4.13 20.27
CA GLU A 47 9.07 -3.48 21.54
C GLU A 47 9.25 -1.96 21.40
N LEU A 48 9.58 -1.47 20.20
CA LEU A 48 9.73 -0.04 19.92
C LEU A 48 8.41 0.67 19.60
N ILE A 49 7.30 -0.07 19.47
CA ILE A 49 5.96 0.50 19.26
C ILE A 49 5.50 1.14 20.57
N ASP A 50 5.06 2.39 20.49
CA ASP A 50 4.50 3.07 21.66
C ASP A 50 3.18 2.37 22.07
N PRO A 51 3.06 1.86 23.31
CA PRO A 51 1.87 1.14 23.75
C PRO A 51 0.62 2.01 23.81
N LYS A 52 0.75 3.34 23.91
CA LYS A 52 -0.41 4.25 23.96
C LYS A 52 -0.97 4.55 22.58
N SER A 53 -0.11 4.92 21.62
CA SER A 53 -0.54 5.28 20.26
C SER A 53 -0.60 4.08 19.30
N GLY A 54 0.12 2.99 19.60
CA GLY A 54 0.32 1.88 18.66
C GLY A 54 1.19 2.23 17.46
N LEU A 55 1.91 3.35 17.49
CA LEU A 55 2.74 3.84 16.40
C LEU A 55 4.24 3.65 16.68
N ILE A 56 5.01 3.64 15.61
CA ILE A 56 6.47 3.65 15.66
C ILE A 56 7.02 4.86 14.89
N SER A 57 8.07 5.49 15.41
CA SER A 57 8.76 6.57 14.70
C SER A 57 9.28 6.09 13.34
N PRO A 58 9.07 6.84 12.24
CA PRO A 58 9.57 6.47 10.91
C PRO A 58 11.09 6.22 10.88
N PHE A 59 11.86 6.96 11.67
CA PHE A 59 13.31 6.80 11.75
C PHE A 59 13.72 5.50 12.46
N LYS A 60 13.00 5.11 13.52
CA LYS A 60 13.22 3.83 14.22
C LYS A 60 12.86 2.66 13.31
N PHE A 61 11.74 2.78 12.62
CA PHE A 61 11.30 1.79 11.63
C PHE A 61 12.30 1.65 10.47
N GLN A 62 12.82 2.74 9.93
CA GLN A 62 13.82 2.68 8.86
C GLN A 62 15.14 2.02 9.33
N LYS A 63 15.56 2.28 10.58
CA LYS A 63 16.78 1.70 11.16
C LYS A 63 16.69 0.19 11.37
N SER A 64 15.49 -0.37 11.55
CA SER A 64 15.33 -1.82 11.75
C SER A 64 15.57 -2.65 10.49
N ARG A 65 15.65 -2.02 9.31
CA ARG A 65 15.86 -2.68 8.01
C ARG A 65 14.82 -3.78 7.69
N ILE A 66 13.64 -3.68 8.29
CA ILE A 66 12.50 -4.54 7.98
C ILE A 66 11.82 -4.02 6.71
N MET A 67 11.60 -4.92 5.75
CA MET A 67 10.99 -4.59 4.47
C MET A 67 9.70 -5.38 4.27
N PHE A 68 8.60 -4.66 4.08
CA PHE A 68 7.34 -5.25 3.71
C PHE A 68 7.28 -5.50 2.21
N MET A 69 7.09 -6.76 1.83
CA MET A 69 6.82 -7.10 0.43
C MET A 69 5.47 -6.53 -0.02
N PRO A 70 5.33 -6.13 -1.28
CA PRO A 70 4.05 -5.64 -1.79
C PRO A 70 2.96 -6.72 -1.68
N ALA A 71 1.74 -6.31 -1.36
CA ALA A 71 0.61 -7.23 -1.35
C ALA A 71 0.27 -7.71 -2.77
N VAL A 72 0.20 -9.01 -2.98
CA VAL A 72 -0.05 -9.66 -4.26
C VAL A 72 -1.48 -10.20 -4.33
N ASN A 73 -2.03 -10.28 -5.54
CA ASN A 73 -3.29 -10.96 -5.76
C ASN A 73 -3.02 -12.44 -6.11
N GLY A 74 -3.85 -13.35 -5.65
CA GLY A 74 -3.66 -14.78 -5.86
C GLY A 74 -4.94 -15.58 -5.74
N LEU A 75 -4.90 -16.84 -6.16
CA LEU A 75 -5.98 -17.79 -5.92
C LEU A 75 -5.80 -18.59 -4.64
N GLU A 76 -4.61 -18.53 -4.06
CA GLU A 76 -4.30 -19.19 -2.82
C GLU A 76 -4.64 -18.28 -1.65
N ARG A 77 -5.19 -18.91 -0.62
CA ARG A 77 -5.49 -18.28 0.66
C ARG A 77 -4.19 -18.22 1.42
N MET A 78 -3.61 -17.03 1.53
CA MET A 78 -2.39 -16.83 2.28
C MET A 78 -2.59 -15.71 3.29
N SER A 79 -1.63 -15.60 4.20
CA SER A 79 -1.62 -14.55 5.21
C SER A 79 -1.61 -13.16 4.57
N ARG A 80 -2.17 -12.22 5.32
CA ARG A 80 -2.10 -10.79 5.05
C ARG A 80 -1.56 -10.12 6.30
N PHE A 81 -0.25 -10.24 6.45
CA PHE A 81 0.48 -9.93 7.67
C PHE A 81 0.20 -8.52 8.22
N PRO A 82 0.21 -7.43 7.43
CA PRO A 82 -0.02 -6.09 7.99
C PRO A 82 -1.44 -5.85 8.52
N LEU A 83 -2.41 -6.71 8.18
CA LEU A 83 -3.76 -6.64 8.75
C LEU A 83 -3.94 -7.60 9.93
N GLY A 84 -2.88 -8.27 10.40
CA GLY A 84 -2.96 -9.28 11.45
C GLY A 84 -3.77 -10.52 11.05
N ILE A 85 -3.89 -10.78 9.75
CA ILE A 85 -4.63 -11.93 9.22
C ILE A 85 -3.61 -13.02 8.90
N ASN A 86 -3.56 -14.03 9.76
CA ASN A 86 -2.63 -15.17 9.70
C ASN A 86 -3.36 -16.51 9.78
N ASP A 87 -4.68 -16.50 9.61
CA ASP A 87 -5.52 -17.70 9.63
C ASP A 87 -5.64 -18.35 8.25
N GLN A 88 -6.23 -19.55 8.22
CA GLN A 88 -6.56 -20.30 7.01
C GLN A 88 -7.64 -19.64 6.12
N PHE A 89 -8.23 -18.53 6.60
CA PHE A 89 -9.36 -17.83 6.00
C PHE A 89 -8.96 -16.53 5.30
N GLY A 90 -7.66 -16.23 5.11
CA GLY A 90 -7.19 -15.22 4.15
C GLY A 90 -7.86 -13.84 4.15
N TYR A 91 -7.71 -13.14 3.02
CA TYR A 91 -8.37 -11.86 2.80
C TYR A 91 -8.68 -11.63 1.32
N CYS A 92 -9.91 -11.21 1.01
CA CYS A 92 -10.29 -10.73 -0.32
C CYS A 92 -10.79 -9.28 -0.29
N ARG A 93 -10.77 -8.60 -1.45
CA ARG A 93 -11.28 -7.23 -1.57
C ARG A 93 -12.70 -7.24 -2.12
N VAL A 94 -13.63 -6.62 -1.39
CA VAL A 94 -15.08 -6.63 -1.73
C VAL A 94 -15.77 -5.29 -1.48
N THR A 95 -15.06 -4.26 -1.03
CA THR A 95 -15.67 -3.03 -0.49
C THR A 95 -15.56 -1.82 -1.41
N GLY A 96 -14.90 -1.92 -2.57
CA GLY A 96 -14.69 -0.80 -3.50
C GLY A 96 -15.14 -1.12 -4.92
N LEU A 97 -16.38 -1.57 -5.06
CA LEU A 97 -16.98 -2.01 -6.32
C LEU A 97 -16.84 -1.02 -7.47
N LEU A 98 -16.99 0.27 -7.19
CA LEU A 98 -16.95 1.33 -8.21
C LEU A 98 -15.54 1.67 -8.68
N GLN A 99 -14.51 1.33 -7.89
CA GLN A 99 -13.13 1.74 -8.13
C GLN A 99 -12.24 0.56 -8.53
N ARG A 100 -12.66 -0.67 -8.21
CA ARG A 100 -11.84 -1.87 -8.39
C ARG A 100 -12.65 -2.97 -9.05
N TYR A 101 -12.23 -3.33 -10.25
CA TYR A 101 -12.85 -4.42 -10.99
C TYR A 101 -12.75 -5.77 -10.25
N SER A 102 -11.70 -6.00 -9.46
CA SER A 102 -11.59 -7.18 -8.59
C SER A 102 -12.75 -7.32 -7.61
N ASP A 103 -13.18 -6.21 -7.01
CA ASP A 103 -14.25 -6.19 -6.01
C ASP A 103 -15.61 -6.45 -6.69
N LEU A 104 -15.80 -5.93 -7.92
CA LEU A 104 -16.97 -6.20 -8.75
C LEU A 104 -17.12 -7.69 -9.08
N VAL A 105 -16.03 -8.30 -9.54
CA VAL A 105 -16.02 -9.74 -9.84
C VAL A 105 -16.26 -10.57 -8.59
N ALA A 106 -15.67 -10.19 -7.44
CA ALA A 106 -15.92 -10.87 -6.18
C ALA A 106 -17.42 -10.83 -5.80
N HIS A 107 -18.10 -9.71 -6.04
CA HIS A 107 -19.55 -9.61 -5.81
C HIS A 107 -20.36 -10.51 -6.74
N TRP A 108 -19.98 -10.64 -8.01
CA TRP A 108 -20.64 -11.59 -8.92
C TRP A 108 -20.48 -13.04 -8.44
N GLN A 109 -19.29 -13.41 -7.97
CA GLN A 109 -19.01 -14.74 -7.41
C GLN A 109 -19.86 -15.00 -6.16
N ILE A 110 -19.90 -14.03 -5.22
CA ILE A 110 -20.69 -14.14 -3.97
C ILE A 110 -22.19 -14.23 -4.26
N LYS A 111 -22.73 -13.40 -5.16
CA LYS A 111 -24.14 -13.45 -5.56
C LYS A 111 -24.53 -14.80 -6.15
N LYS A 112 -23.66 -15.38 -7.00
CA LYS A 112 -23.91 -16.72 -7.55
C LYS A 112 -23.93 -17.80 -6.46
N ALA A 113 -23.01 -17.73 -5.50
CA ALA A 113 -22.99 -18.65 -4.36
C ALA A 113 -24.29 -18.56 -3.55
N LEU A 114 -24.75 -17.34 -3.24
CA LEU A 114 -26.00 -17.12 -2.50
C LEU A 114 -27.24 -17.66 -3.23
N LEU A 115 -27.34 -17.49 -4.55
CA LEU A 115 -28.50 -17.96 -5.32
C LEU A 115 -28.58 -19.48 -5.43
N ARG A 116 -27.42 -20.16 -5.41
CA ARG A 116 -27.38 -21.63 -5.36
C ARG A 116 -28.02 -22.17 -4.09
N ARG A 117 -27.77 -21.51 -2.95
CA ARG A 117 -28.29 -21.92 -1.64
C ARG A 117 -29.82 -21.91 -1.56
N VAL A 118 -30.47 -20.98 -2.26
CA VAL A 118 -31.92 -20.79 -2.15
C VAL A 118 -32.69 -21.70 -3.11
N ASP A 119 -32.35 -21.72 -4.41
CA ASP A 119 -33.17 -22.43 -5.41
C ASP A 119 -32.38 -23.10 -6.56
N GLY A 120 -31.05 -23.07 -6.55
CA GLY A 120 -30.25 -23.53 -7.70
C GLY A 120 -30.48 -22.75 -9.01
N ARG A 121 -31.29 -21.67 -8.97
CA ARG A 121 -31.61 -20.84 -10.15
C ARG A 121 -30.33 -20.25 -10.73
N SER A 122 -30.21 -20.31 -12.06
CA SER A 122 -29.17 -19.59 -12.76
C SER A 122 -29.38 -18.08 -12.57
N TYR A 123 -28.29 -17.36 -12.31
CA TYR A 123 -28.30 -15.90 -12.29
C TYR A 123 -28.85 -15.41 -13.64
N ALA A 124 -29.90 -14.59 -13.62
CA ALA A 124 -30.57 -14.10 -14.83
C ALA A 124 -29.70 -13.12 -15.63
N ASP A 125 -28.71 -12.51 -14.96
CA ASP A 125 -27.75 -11.63 -15.61
C ASP A 125 -26.76 -12.46 -16.45
N LYS A 126 -26.46 -12.00 -17.67
CA LYS A 126 -25.47 -12.63 -18.57
C LYS A 126 -24.02 -12.53 -18.04
N GLN A 127 -23.85 -12.01 -16.82
CA GLN A 127 -22.57 -11.88 -16.12
C GLN A 127 -22.04 -13.27 -15.78
N ASN A 128 -21.23 -13.80 -16.70
CA ASN A 128 -20.59 -15.09 -16.52
C ASN A 128 -19.62 -15.04 -15.35
N VAL A 129 -19.98 -15.79 -14.32
CA VAL A 129 -19.09 -16.07 -13.21
C VAL A 129 -17.82 -16.74 -13.73
N LEU A 130 -16.67 -16.23 -13.29
CA LEU A 130 -15.38 -16.65 -13.80
C LEU A 130 -14.99 -18.02 -13.25
N LEU A 131 -14.70 -18.95 -14.16
CA LEU A 131 -14.00 -20.19 -13.88
C LEU A 131 -12.57 -19.91 -13.40
N GLU A 132 -11.96 -20.88 -12.71
CA GLU A 132 -10.59 -20.75 -12.17
C GLU A 132 -9.59 -20.22 -13.20
N LYS A 133 -9.59 -20.76 -14.43
CA LYS A 133 -8.68 -20.32 -15.51
C LYS A 133 -8.84 -18.82 -15.81
N ARG A 134 -10.09 -18.35 -15.97
CA ARG A 134 -10.37 -16.93 -16.24
C ARG A 134 -10.06 -16.06 -15.03
N MET A 135 -10.21 -16.57 -13.81
CA MET A 135 -9.81 -15.85 -12.60
C MET A 135 -8.28 -15.69 -12.52
N LYS A 136 -7.49 -16.71 -12.87
CA LYS A 136 -6.02 -16.60 -12.99
C LYS A 136 -5.63 -15.53 -14.02
N GLU A 137 -6.26 -15.57 -15.19
CA GLU A 137 -6.04 -14.57 -16.24
C GLU A 137 -6.37 -13.16 -15.75
N LEU A 138 -7.49 -13.00 -15.03
CA LEU A 138 -7.86 -11.72 -14.43
C LEU A 138 -6.83 -11.22 -13.41
N ILE A 139 -6.39 -12.08 -12.49
CA ILE A 139 -5.38 -11.74 -11.47
C ILE A 139 -4.09 -11.24 -12.15
N ASN A 140 -3.61 -11.99 -13.15
CA ASN A 140 -2.43 -11.61 -13.92
C ASN A 140 -2.60 -10.25 -14.61
N ARG A 141 -3.79 -9.96 -15.13
CA ARG A 141 -4.10 -8.66 -15.73
C ARG A 141 -4.13 -7.54 -14.69
N LEU A 142 -4.78 -7.75 -13.54
CA LEU A 142 -4.84 -6.76 -12.46
C LEU A 142 -3.44 -6.36 -11.97
N ASP A 143 -2.53 -7.32 -11.84
CA ASP A 143 -1.16 -7.04 -11.41
C ASP A 143 -0.36 -6.30 -12.50
N ARG A 144 -0.53 -6.68 -13.77
CA ARG A 144 0.09 -5.99 -14.91
C ARG A 144 -0.41 -4.56 -15.09
N GLU A 145 -1.72 -4.33 -14.95
CA GLU A 145 -2.36 -3.03 -15.18
C GLU A 145 -2.19 -2.08 -13.98
N SER A 146 -2.14 -2.60 -12.74
CA SER A 146 -2.00 -1.76 -11.54
C SER A 146 -0.59 -1.19 -11.34
N ASN A 147 0.45 -1.97 -11.65
CA ASN A 147 1.84 -1.55 -11.50
C ASN A 147 2.22 -0.23 -12.23
N PRO A 148 1.91 -0.05 -13.53
CA PRO A 148 2.23 1.19 -14.22
C PRO A 148 1.46 2.38 -13.65
N MET A 149 0.20 2.20 -13.23
CA MET A 149 -0.58 3.27 -12.60
C MET A 149 0.02 3.72 -11.27
N VAL A 150 0.42 2.78 -10.41
CA VAL A 150 1.09 3.09 -9.13
C VAL A 150 2.41 3.81 -9.37
N ASN A 151 3.18 3.37 -10.38
CA ASN A 151 4.45 4.02 -10.73
C ASN A 151 4.25 5.43 -11.31
N LEU A 152 3.20 5.64 -12.11
CA LEU A 152 2.86 6.96 -12.64
C LEU A 152 2.46 7.92 -11.51
N ASP A 153 1.61 7.46 -10.59
CA ASP A 153 1.19 8.26 -9.44
C ASP A 153 2.40 8.66 -8.56
N ARG A 154 3.31 7.72 -8.28
CA ARG A 154 4.57 8.01 -7.59
C ARG A 154 5.40 9.08 -8.29
N LYS A 155 5.56 8.99 -9.62
CA LYS A 155 6.30 9.99 -10.42
C LYS A 155 5.63 11.35 -10.38
N MET A 156 4.30 11.38 -10.52
CA MET A 156 3.52 12.62 -10.46
C MET A 156 3.63 13.29 -9.10
N ASN A 157 3.55 12.51 -8.02
CA ASN A 157 3.70 13.02 -6.66
C ASN A 157 5.12 13.54 -6.40
N LEU A 158 6.15 12.82 -6.84
CA LEU A 158 7.54 13.29 -6.76
C LEU A 158 7.74 14.60 -7.52
N TYR A 159 7.18 14.70 -8.73
CA TYR A 159 7.23 15.92 -9.53
C TYR A 159 6.57 17.08 -8.78
N ARG A 160 5.36 16.90 -8.26
CA ARG A 160 4.63 17.92 -7.50
C ARG A 160 5.40 18.39 -6.27
N VAL A 161 5.96 17.47 -5.49
CA VAL A 161 6.81 17.80 -4.33
C VAL A 161 8.04 18.59 -4.78
N SER A 162 8.72 18.14 -5.83
CA SER A 162 9.91 18.84 -6.33
C SER A 162 9.60 20.25 -6.84
N TYR A 163 8.44 20.43 -7.49
CA TYR A 163 7.95 21.73 -7.95
C TYR A 163 7.64 22.65 -6.77
N LEU A 164 6.92 22.14 -5.76
CA LEU A 164 6.59 22.90 -4.55
C LEU A 164 7.85 23.36 -3.82
N LEU A 165 8.82 22.47 -3.63
CA LEU A 165 10.10 22.80 -2.98
C LEU A 165 10.87 23.87 -3.77
N ARG A 166 10.94 23.75 -5.10
CA ARG A 166 11.57 24.78 -5.95
C ARG A 166 10.87 26.13 -5.80
N ARG A 167 9.54 26.14 -5.83
CA ARG A 167 8.76 27.38 -5.65
C ARG A 167 9.00 28.01 -4.29
N MET A 168 8.96 27.24 -3.20
CA MET A 168 9.23 27.74 -1.85
C MET A 168 10.64 28.33 -1.71
N LEU A 169 11.64 27.70 -2.34
CA LEU A 169 13.01 28.21 -2.35
C LEU A 169 13.13 29.48 -3.21
N SER A 170 12.44 29.56 -4.36
CA SER A 170 12.40 30.75 -5.20
C SER A 170 11.69 31.93 -4.52
N ASP A 171 10.57 31.71 -3.85
CA ASP A 171 9.84 32.76 -3.12
C ASP A 171 10.68 33.29 -1.95
N ARG A 172 11.42 32.40 -1.25
CA ARG A 172 12.40 32.81 -0.21
C ARG A 172 13.67 33.42 -0.78
N ALA A 173 14.10 33.08 -1.98
CA ALA A 173 15.20 33.77 -2.67
C ALA A 173 14.78 35.20 -3.03
N SER A 174 13.55 35.38 -3.53
CA SER A 174 12.95 36.68 -3.78
C SER A 174 12.74 37.50 -2.50
N SER A 175 12.38 36.86 -1.37
CA SER A 175 12.27 37.53 -0.07
C SER A 175 13.62 37.77 0.60
N SER A 176 14.64 36.95 0.32
CA SER A 176 16.01 37.16 0.81
C SER A 176 16.79 38.18 -0.04
N ASN A 177 16.32 38.52 -1.24
CA ASN A 177 16.76 39.72 -1.95
C ASN A 177 16.33 41.02 -1.26
N LEU A 178 15.29 41.00 -0.41
CA LEU A 178 14.99 42.10 0.52
C LEU A 178 15.90 42.10 1.76
N LEU A 179 16.55 40.97 2.08
CA LEU A 179 17.52 40.82 3.17
C LEU A 179 18.99 40.83 2.70
N LYS A 180 19.24 41.05 1.41
CA LYS A 180 20.59 41.14 0.81
C LYS A 180 20.88 42.52 0.21
N ILE A 181 20.47 43.58 0.92
CA ILE A 181 21.24 44.82 0.97
C ILE A 181 22.10 44.77 2.24
N CYS A 182 23.05 43.82 2.29
CA CYS A 182 24.21 43.79 3.18
C CYS A 182 24.79 42.37 3.18
N THR A 183 25.62 42.06 2.19
CA THR A 183 26.90 41.36 2.38
C THR A 183 27.48 41.08 1.00
N ARG A 184 28.52 41.87 0.73
CA ARG A 184 29.36 41.85 -0.45
C ARG A 184 30.22 40.57 -0.45
N ASP A 185 30.47 40.09 -1.66
CA ASP A 185 31.66 39.37 -2.12
C ASP A 185 31.83 37.85 -1.90
N ASN A 186 31.84 37.17 -3.06
CA ASN A 186 32.74 36.10 -3.50
C ASN A 186 32.79 34.76 -2.73
N ASP A 187 31.95 33.79 -3.14
CA ASP A 187 32.38 32.43 -3.56
C ASP A 187 31.18 31.57 -4.05
N GLY A 188 30.95 31.50 -5.36
CA GLY A 188 29.64 31.17 -5.95
C GLY A 188 29.21 29.71 -5.95
N ALA A 189 30.11 28.73 -5.78
CA ALA A 189 29.77 27.31 -5.99
C ALA A 189 29.70 26.47 -4.70
N LYS A 190 30.54 26.78 -3.69
CA LYS A 190 30.48 26.11 -2.36
C LYS A 190 29.30 26.61 -1.52
N SER A 191 28.86 27.84 -1.77
CA SER A 191 27.76 28.52 -1.09
C SER A 191 26.41 27.82 -1.27
N PHE A 192 26.06 27.36 -2.48
CA PHE A 192 24.73 26.80 -2.74
C PHE A 192 24.49 25.46 -2.05
N LYS A 193 25.49 24.57 -2.04
CA LYS A 193 25.36 23.24 -1.41
C LYS A 193 25.28 23.34 0.12
N GLY A 194 26.05 24.27 0.72
CA GLY A 194 25.98 24.58 2.14
C GLY A 194 24.66 25.25 2.54
N LEU A 195 24.17 26.17 1.71
CA LEU A 195 22.90 26.86 1.93
C LEU A 195 21.71 25.89 1.89
N VAL A 196 21.67 24.97 0.92
CA VAL A 196 20.62 23.95 0.82
C VAL A 196 20.65 22.99 2.01
N HIS A 197 21.83 22.55 2.44
CA HIS A 197 21.97 21.69 3.62
C HIS A 197 21.53 22.39 4.91
N HIS A 198 21.98 23.63 5.13
CA HIS A 198 21.62 24.38 6.32
C HIS A 198 20.12 24.72 6.33
N GLN A 199 19.56 25.15 5.20
CA GLN A 199 18.15 25.52 5.11
C GLN A 199 17.20 24.32 5.24
N LEU A 200 17.55 23.16 4.66
CA LEU A 200 16.78 21.93 4.86
C LEU A 200 16.83 21.46 6.32
N ALA A 201 18.00 21.55 6.98
CA ALA A 201 18.11 21.22 8.40
C ALA A 201 17.26 22.16 9.28
N THR A 202 17.23 23.45 8.97
CA THR A 202 16.40 24.42 9.71
C THR A 202 14.91 24.20 9.50
N ILE A 203 14.48 23.83 8.27
CA ILE A 203 13.08 23.50 7.97
C ILE A 203 12.62 22.25 8.74
N ILE A 204 13.46 21.21 8.81
CA ILE A 204 13.12 19.96 9.52
C ILE A 204 13.06 20.18 11.04
N LEU A 205 13.91 21.05 11.59
CA LEU A 205 14.00 21.29 13.04
C LEU A 205 12.99 22.32 13.57
N GLN A 206 12.38 23.14 12.72
CA GLN A 206 11.41 24.18 13.10
C GLN A 206 9.95 23.81 12.82
N ASP A 207 9.68 22.64 12.22
CA ASP A 207 8.32 22.20 11.91
C ASP A 207 7.70 21.50 13.14
N PRO A 208 6.67 22.09 13.80
CA PRO A 208 6.06 21.52 14.99
C PRO A 208 5.28 20.22 14.73
N VAL A 209 5.15 19.79 13.45
CA VAL A 209 4.55 18.52 13.06
C VAL A 209 5.57 17.36 13.09
N LEU A 210 6.87 17.67 13.13
CA LEU A 210 7.98 16.69 13.12
C LEU A 210 8.69 16.55 14.48
N MET A 211 8.28 17.32 15.49
CA MET A 211 8.65 17.20 16.92
C MET A 211 7.52 16.53 17.69
#